data_AF-A0A7X3ARE6-F1
#
_entry.id   AF-A0A7X3ARE6-F1
#
_cell.length_a   1.000
_cell.length_b   1.000
_cell.length_c   1.000
_cell.angle_alpha   90.00
_cell.angle_beta   90.00
_cell.angle_gamma   90.00
#
_symmetry.space_group_name_H-M   'P 1'
#
loop_
_entity.id
_entity.type
_entity.pdbx_description
1 polymer ?
#
loop_
_entity_poly.entity_id
_entity_poly.type
_entity_poly.pdbx_seq_one_letter_code
_entity_poly.pdbx_strand_id
1 'polypeptide(L)'
;MYTLTFDPYHLPDRFSDVRKRWRSFLRLLNLWKPNWSRDYIYLIEGRHGDHRYHIHLVLRNSDFSPAEIRYLWKYGEVDDEPLLLGPYDTYRRTAKYWNKEASDGITVPVGARTWVASRSLNAKLPPLEMWRSTSGEIESPQNVRVQGGNQTANEFGVYLYKWWISNSAFILDK
;
A
#
# COMPACT_ATOMS: atom_id res chain seq x y z
N MET A 1 -7.32 0.87 -8.01
CA MET A 1 -6.24 1.69 -7.43
C MET A 1 -6.40 3.01 -8.09
N TYR A 2 -6.43 4.06 -7.29
CA TYR A 2 -6.61 5.41 -7.78
C TYR A 2 -5.26 6.11 -7.82
N THR A 3 -4.94 6.75 -8.93
CA THR A 3 -3.82 7.70 -9.00
C THR A 3 -4.42 9.10 -8.94
N LEU A 4 -4.24 9.77 -7.80
CA LEU A 4 -4.71 11.13 -7.59
C LEU A 4 -3.61 12.10 -8.03
N THR A 5 -3.88 12.83 -9.10
CA THR A 5 -2.94 13.76 -9.72
C THR A 5 -3.36 15.19 -9.41
N PHE A 6 -2.37 16.04 -9.09
CA PHE A 6 -2.63 17.47 -8.91
C PHE A 6 -2.68 18.19 -10.27
N ASP A 7 -3.72 19.01 -10.45
CA ASP A 7 -3.78 19.94 -11.57
C ASP A 7 -2.80 21.12 -11.39
N PRO A 8 -2.52 21.90 -12.45
CA PRO A 8 -1.57 23.02 -12.38
C PRO A 8 -1.91 24.10 -11.35
N TYR A 9 -3.17 24.26 -10.95
CA TYR A 9 -3.62 25.28 -10.00
C TYR A 9 -3.51 24.83 -8.53
N HIS A 10 -3.39 23.52 -8.31
CA HIS A 10 -3.35 22.90 -6.98
C HIS A 10 -2.03 22.18 -6.68
N LEU A 11 -0.97 22.43 -7.45
CA LEU A 11 0.35 21.82 -7.26
C LEU A 11 0.88 22.08 -5.84
N PRO A 12 1.28 21.02 -5.11
CA PRO A 12 1.89 21.19 -3.80
C PRO A 12 3.38 21.51 -3.93
N ASP A 13 3.82 22.59 -3.28
CA ASP A 13 5.23 23.01 -3.27
C ASP A 13 6.11 22.07 -2.44
N ARG A 14 5.57 21.52 -1.36
CA ARG A 14 6.30 20.69 -0.41
C ARG A 14 5.54 19.39 -0.14
N PHE A 15 6.28 18.35 0.25
CA PHE A 15 5.70 17.07 0.66
C PHE A 15 4.69 17.21 1.82
N SER A 16 4.90 18.18 2.73
CA SER A 16 3.95 18.49 3.80
C SER A 16 2.61 19.02 3.29
N ASP A 17 2.58 19.69 2.15
CA ASP A 17 1.37 20.18 1.52
C ASP A 17 0.57 19.04 0.88
N VAL A 18 1.25 18.06 0.27
CA VAL A 18 0.62 16.80 -0.17
C VAL A 18 -0.11 16.13 1.00
N ARG A 19 0.55 16.02 2.17
CA ARG A 19 -0.06 15.46 3.38
C ARG A 19 -1.26 16.28 3.88
N LYS A 20 -1.25 17.61 3.75
CA LYS A 20 -2.41 18.45 4.09
C LYS A 20 -3.58 18.14 3.15
N ARG A 21 -3.34 18.08 1.83
CA ARG A 21 -4.35 17.75 0.81
C ARG A 21 -4.93 16.35 1.03
N TRP A 22 -4.07 15.37 1.33
CA TRP A 22 -4.49 14.03 1.74
C TRP A 22 -5.44 14.04 2.95
N ARG A 23 -5.08 14.76 4.03
CA ARG A 23 -5.96 14.84 5.23
C ARG A 23 -7.29 15.50 4.93
N SER A 24 -7.30 16.56 4.12
CA SER A 24 -8.53 17.21 3.67
C SER A 24 -9.40 16.26 2.85
N PHE A 25 -8.81 15.51 1.93
CA PHE A 25 -9.52 14.50 1.14
C PHE A 25 -10.09 13.38 2.01
N LEU A 26 -9.29 12.84 2.95
CA LEU A 26 -9.76 11.84 3.91
C LEU A 26 -10.92 12.35 4.79
N ARG A 27 -10.91 13.65 5.16
CA ARG A 27 -12.05 14.28 5.84
C ARG A 27 -13.30 14.27 4.96
N LEU A 28 -13.18 14.58 3.67
CA LEU A 28 -14.31 14.51 2.73
C LEU A 28 -14.86 13.09 2.60
N LEU A 29 -14.01 12.07 2.50
CA LEU A 29 -14.44 10.67 2.51
C LEU A 29 -15.25 10.33 3.76
N ASN A 30 -14.77 10.73 4.94
CA ASN A 30 -15.45 10.49 6.21
C ASN A 30 -16.79 11.22 6.33
N LEU A 31 -16.91 12.42 5.76
CA LEU A 31 -18.18 13.17 5.75
C LEU A 31 -19.16 12.57 4.73
N TRP A 32 -18.67 12.15 3.57
CA TRP A 32 -19.48 11.58 2.50
C TRP A 32 -20.08 10.22 2.89
N LYS A 33 -19.28 9.34 3.50
CA LYS A 33 -19.72 8.05 4.02
C LYS A 33 -19.21 7.84 5.44
N PRO A 34 -19.93 8.25 6.49
CA PRO A 34 -19.47 8.11 7.87
C PRO A 34 -19.21 6.66 8.31
N ASN A 35 -19.86 5.68 7.69
CA ASN A 35 -19.82 4.27 8.12
C ASN A 35 -18.96 3.37 7.22
N TRP A 36 -18.16 3.93 6.31
CA TRP A 36 -17.25 3.11 5.51
C TRP A 36 -16.16 2.44 6.35
N SER A 37 -15.52 1.40 5.80
CA SER A 37 -14.59 0.54 6.53
C SER A 37 -13.36 1.26 7.10
N ARG A 38 -13.01 2.42 6.54
CA ARG A 38 -11.76 3.18 6.76
C ARG A 38 -10.50 2.41 6.37
N ASP A 39 -10.66 1.33 5.61
CA ASP A 39 -9.54 0.54 5.13
C ASP A 39 -9.01 1.13 3.84
N TYR A 40 -7.75 1.56 3.91
CA TYR A 40 -7.05 2.10 2.76
C TYR A 40 -5.55 1.84 2.90
N ILE A 41 -4.86 1.87 1.76
CA ILE A 41 -3.41 2.02 1.70
C ILE A 41 -3.14 3.16 0.73
N TYR A 42 -2.22 4.07 1.07
CA TYR A 42 -1.79 5.10 0.14
C TYR A 42 -0.27 5.20 0.08
N LEU A 43 0.24 5.64 -1.05
CA LEU A 43 1.64 5.94 -1.34
C LEU A 43 1.69 7.36 -1.88
N ILE A 44 2.58 8.18 -1.34
CA ILE A 44 2.91 9.46 -1.97
C ILE A 44 4.14 9.22 -2.83
N GLU A 45 3.96 9.31 -4.15
CA GLU A 45 5.02 9.26 -5.13
C GLU A 45 5.37 10.68 -5.57
N GLY A 46 6.65 10.95 -5.85
CA GLY A 46 7.16 12.30 -6.10
C GLY A 46 8.20 12.34 -7.21
N ARG A 47 8.70 13.56 -7.47
CA ARG A 47 9.38 14.03 -8.70
C ARG A 47 10.37 13.06 -9.38
N HIS A 48 9.87 12.18 -10.25
CA HIS A 48 10.61 11.67 -11.41
C HIS A 48 9.83 11.99 -12.69
N GLY A 49 10.52 12.50 -13.72
CA GLY A 49 9.87 13.05 -14.91
C GLY A 49 9.15 14.37 -14.63
N ASP A 50 7.83 14.42 -14.84
CA ASP A 50 6.93 15.59 -14.89
C ASP A 50 6.88 16.49 -13.63
N HIS A 51 7.74 16.24 -12.64
CA HIS A 51 7.96 17.08 -11.47
C HIS A 51 6.74 17.30 -10.55
N ARG A 52 5.73 16.43 -10.62
CA ARG A 52 4.53 16.50 -9.78
C ARG A 52 4.55 15.41 -8.71
N TYR A 53 3.90 15.72 -7.59
CA TYR A 53 3.55 14.71 -6.60
C TYR A 53 2.28 14.00 -7.07
N HIS A 54 2.15 12.72 -6.74
CA HIS A 54 0.94 11.93 -6.96
C HIS A 54 0.63 11.14 -5.69
N ILE A 55 -0.65 10.85 -5.47
CA ILE A 55 -1.07 9.94 -4.39
C ILE A 55 -1.67 8.70 -5.03
N HIS A 56 -0.99 7.57 -4.89
CA HIS A 56 -1.59 6.28 -5.22
C HIS A 56 -2.41 5.81 -4.02
N LEU A 57 -3.67 5.47 -4.24
CA LEU A 57 -4.64 5.12 -3.21
C LEU A 57 -5.32 3.80 -3.56
N VAL A 58 -5.35 2.90 -2.59
CA VAL A 58 -6.13 1.66 -2.66
C VAL A 58 -7.27 1.75 -1.66
N LEU A 59 -8.49 1.63 -2.16
CA LEU A 59 -9.74 1.52 -1.41
C LEU A 59 -10.50 0.29 -1.89
N ARG A 60 -11.44 -0.19 -1.09
CA ARG A 60 -12.40 -1.18 -1.59
C ARG A 60 -13.43 -0.50 -2.48
N ASN A 61 -13.75 -1.14 -3.60
CA ASN A 61 -14.84 -0.68 -4.48
C ASN A 61 -16.20 -0.66 -3.76
N SER A 62 -16.38 -1.53 -2.74
CA SER A 62 -17.59 -1.53 -1.89
C SER A 62 -17.70 -0.30 -0.99
N ASP A 63 -16.59 0.36 -0.65
CA ASP A 63 -16.60 1.57 0.17
C ASP A 63 -16.87 2.82 -0.69
N PHE A 64 -16.17 2.95 -1.83
CA PHE A 64 -16.34 4.07 -2.75
C PHE A 64 -16.21 3.62 -4.20
N SER A 65 -17.17 4.05 -5.02
CA SER A 65 -17.10 3.90 -6.46
C SER A 65 -16.08 4.87 -7.07
N PRO A 66 -15.57 4.58 -8.28
CA PRO A 66 -14.63 5.47 -8.97
C PRO A 66 -15.20 6.87 -9.23
N ALA A 67 -16.51 6.97 -9.46
CA ALA A 67 -17.20 8.25 -9.65
C ALA A 67 -17.19 9.11 -8.38
N GLU A 68 -17.38 8.50 -7.21
CA GLU A 68 -17.31 9.22 -5.92
C GLU A 68 -15.90 9.72 -5.64
N ILE A 69 -14.88 8.92 -5.93
CA ILE A 69 -13.48 9.33 -5.74
C ILE A 69 -13.15 10.51 -6.66
N ARG A 70 -13.52 10.44 -7.94
CA ARG A 70 -13.38 11.56 -8.90
C ARG A 70 -14.09 12.82 -8.39
N TYR A 71 -15.32 12.69 -7.91
CA TYR A 71 -16.10 13.83 -7.42
C TYR A 71 -15.51 14.48 -6.15
N LEU A 72 -14.97 13.67 -5.23
CA LEU A 72 -14.46 14.15 -3.95
C LEU A 72 -13.02 14.68 -4.03
N TRP A 73 -12.24 14.26 -5.02
CA TRP A 73 -10.90 14.78 -5.26
C TRP A 73 -10.98 16.15 -5.96
N LYS A 74 -10.74 17.22 -5.20
CA LYS A 74 -10.91 18.61 -5.66
C LYS A 74 -9.62 19.27 -6.18
N TYR A 75 -8.54 18.52 -6.28
CA TYR A 75 -7.20 19.08 -6.52
C TYR A 75 -6.62 18.66 -7.87
N GLY A 76 -7.42 18.01 -8.72
CA GLY A 76 -7.04 17.62 -10.07
C GLY A 76 -7.76 16.36 -10.52
N GLU A 77 -7.04 15.50 -11.22
CA GLU A 77 -7.60 14.33 -11.90
C GLU A 77 -7.43 13.04 -11.10
N VAL A 78 -8.26 12.05 -11.42
CA VAL A 78 -8.20 10.70 -10.83
C VAL A 78 -8.26 9.66 -11.93
N ASP A 79 -7.18 8.89 -12.05
CA ASP A 79 -7.16 7.66 -12.83
C ASP A 79 -7.54 6.48 -11.94
N ASP A 80 -8.35 5.55 -12.44
CA ASP A 80 -8.74 4.32 -11.73
C ASP A 80 -8.33 3.08 -12.51
N GLU A 81 -7.51 2.25 -11.88
CA GLU A 81 -7.05 0.97 -12.39
C GLU A 81 -7.30 -0.13 -11.36
N PRO A 82 -8.29 -1.02 -11.57
CA PRO A 82 -8.54 -2.12 -10.66
C PRO A 82 -7.30 -3.02 -10.50
N LEU A 83 -6.99 -3.42 -9.26
CA LEU A 83 -5.76 -4.16 -8.96
C LEU A 83 -5.78 -5.61 -9.44
N LEU A 84 -6.98 -6.18 -9.60
CA LEU A 84 -7.24 -7.57 -9.93
C LEU A 84 -8.17 -7.64 -11.15
N LEU A 85 -7.63 -7.51 -12.36
CA LEU A 85 -8.38 -7.63 -13.62
C LEU A 85 -8.08 -8.96 -14.33
N GLY A 86 -6.80 -9.32 -14.38
CA GLY A 86 -6.32 -10.51 -15.06
C GLY A 86 -6.15 -11.73 -14.13
N PRO A 87 -6.08 -12.96 -14.70
CA PRO A 87 -5.93 -14.20 -13.94
C PRO A 87 -4.62 -14.29 -13.12
N TYR A 88 -3.62 -13.49 -13.50
CA TYR A 88 -2.31 -13.42 -12.84
C TYR A 88 -2.10 -12.13 -12.04
N ASP A 89 -3.09 -11.24 -12.00
CA ASP A 89 -3.00 -10.05 -11.17
C ASP A 89 -3.03 -10.46 -9.70
N THR A 90 -2.12 -9.87 -8.92
CA THR A 90 -2.00 -10.12 -7.49
C THR A 90 -1.68 -8.83 -6.77
N TYR A 91 -2.13 -8.70 -5.53
CA TYR A 91 -1.70 -7.62 -4.64
C TYR A 91 -0.17 -7.55 -4.49
N ARG A 92 0.54 -8.66 -4.75
CA ARG A 92 2.01 -8.72 -4.76
C ARG A 92 2.62 -7.82 -5.84
N ARG A 93 2.00 -7.65 -7.01
CA ARG A 93 2.53 -6.74 -8.05
C ARG A 93 2.55 -5.31 -7.53
N THR A 94 1.44 -4.85 -6.96
CA THR A 94 1.33 -3.52 -6.34
C THR A 94 2.27 -3.38 -5.15
N ALA A 95 2.34 -4.40 -4.29
CA ALA A 95 3.27 -4.39 -3.16
C ALA A 95 4.72 -4.26 -3.63
N LYS A 96 5.13 -4.98 -4.68
CA LYS A 96 6.46 -4.83 -5.28
C LYS A 96 6.67 -3.44 -5.86
N TYR A 97 5.69 -2.89 -6.58
CA TYR A 97 5.77 -1.54 -7.13
C TYR A 97 5.97 -0.49 -6.02
N TRP A 98 5.17 -0.55 -4.95
CA TRP A 98 5.24 0.40 -3.84
C TRP A 98 6.45 0.23 -2.92
N ASN A 99 7.08 -0.96 -2.94
CA ASN A 99 8.32 -1.26 -2.22
C ASN A 99 9.53 -1.31 -3.15
N LYS A 100 9.40 -0.92 -4.42
CA LYS A 100 10.55 -0.74 -5.31
C LYS A 100 11.44 0.31 -4.63
N GLU A 101 12.71 -0.03 -4.42
CA GLU A 101 13.68 0.87 -3.78
C GLU A 101 13.63 2.23 -4.45
N ALA A 102 13.79 3.30 -3.65
CA ALA A 102 13.76 4.71 -4.05
C ALA A 102 14.96 5.11 -4.95
N SER A 103 15.19 4.35 -5.99
CA SER A 103 15.89 4.76 -7.21
C SER A 103 14.77 5.23 -8.13
N ASP A 104 14.49 6.53 -8.17
CA ASP A 104 15.13 7.35 -9.19
C ASP A 104 15.41 8.80 -8.76
N GLY A 105 15.54 9.10 -7.45
CA GLY A 105 15.99 10.43 -6.97
C GLY A 105 15.08 11.20 -5.99
N ILE A 106 14.09 10.56 -5.37
CA ILE A 106 13.61 11.03 -4.06
C ILE A 106 14.40 10.31 -2.98
N THR A 107 15.27 11.06 -2.29
CA THR A 107 15.93 10.60 -1.06
C THR A 107 14.88 10.49 0.04
N VAL A 108 14.18 9.37 0.07
CA VAL A 108 13.39 8.97 1.24
C VAL A 108 14.38 8.78 2.38
N PRO A 109 14.24 9.48 3.52
CA PRO A 109 15.12 9.26 4.66
C PRO A 109 15.16 7.78 5.01
N VAL A 110 16.34 7.24 5.34
CA VAL A 110 16.49 5.84 5.76
C VAL A 110 15.49 5.55 6.88
N GLY A 111 14.61 4.57 6.66
CA GLY A 111 13.53 4.19 7.60
C GLY A 111 12.17 4.86 7.37
N ALA A 112 12.06 5.85 6.47
CA ALA A 112 10.77 6.41 6.10
C ALA A 112 10.04 5.49 5.10
N ARG A 113 8.79 5.14 5.42
CA ARG A 113 7.91 4.39 4.51
C ARG A 113 7.26 5.37 3.55
N THR A 114 7.37 5.10 2.26
CA THR A 114 6.70 5.87 1.20
C THR A 114 5.19 5.63 1.17
N TRP A 115 4.77 4.46 1.67
CA TRP A 115 3.38 4.05 1.78
C TRP A 115 2.91 3.87 3.23
N VAL A 116 1.60 4.01 3.43
CA VAL A 116 0.93 3.92 4.72
C VAL A 116 -0.38 3.14 4.56
N ALA A 117 -0.57 2.12 5.39
CA ALA A 117 -1.86 1.44 5.55
C ALA A 117 -2.65 2.06 6.72
N SER A 118 -3.97 2.12 6.59
CA SER A 118 -4.85 2.63 7.62
C SER A 118 -4.81 1.77 8.88
N ARG A 119 -5.15 2.37 10.03
CA ARG A 119 -5.20 1.66 11.31
C ARG A 119 -6.22 0.52 11.30
N SER A 120 -7.39 0.75 10.70
CA SER A 120 -8.44 -0.27 10.62
C SER A 120 -8.05 -1.45 9.75
N LEU A 121 -7.28 -1.20 8.67
CA LEU A 121 -6.79 -2.28 7.81
C LEU A 121 -5.69 -3.08 8.51
N ASN A 122 -4.73 -2.41 9.15
CA ASN A 122 -3.68 -3.09 9.93
C ASN A 122 -4.26 -3.94 11.07
N ALA A 123 -5.36 -3.50 11.70
CA ALA A 123 -6.01 -4.25 12.77
C ALA A 123 -6.68 -5.56 12.30
N LYS A 124 -6.76 -5.81 10.98
CA LYS A 124 -7.30 -7.06 10.41
C LYS A 124 -6.23 -8.13 10.22
N LEU A 125 -4.96 -7.81 10.40
CA LEU A 125 -3.89 -8.79 10.36
C LEU A 125 -3.93 -9.63 11.63
N PRO A 126 -3.60 -10.94 11.55
CA PRO A 126 -3.43 -11.74 12.75
C PRO A 126 -2.34 -11.14 13.64
N PRO A 127 -2.39 -11.37 14.97
CA PRO A 127 -1.31 -10.99 15.86
C PRO A 127 0.04 -11.52 15.36
N LEU A 128 1.10 -10.73 15.59
CA LEU A 128 2.45 -11.20 15.28
C LEU A 128 2.81 -12.35 16.22
N GLU A 129 3.14 -13.49 15.65
CA GLU A 129 3.68 -14.63 16.38
C GLU A 129 5.21 -14.48 16.50
N MET A 130 5.72 -14.63 17.72
CA MET A 130 7.15 -14.57 18.01
C MET A 130 7.54 -15.72 18.94
N TRP A 131 8.47 -16.55 18.49
CA TRP A 131 9.00 -17.64 19.30
C TRP A 131 10.48 -17.87 18.98
N ARG A 132 11.18 -18.54 19.90
CA ARG A 132 12.56 -18.97 19.67
C ARG A 132 12.54 -20.29 18.92
N SER A 133 13.09 -20.32 17.71
CA SER A 133 13.31 -21.55 16.94
C SER A 133 14.67 -22.16 17.26
N THR A 134 14.76 -23.49 17.25
CA THR A 134 16.01 -24.25 17.39
C THR A 134 16.62 -24.63 16.04
N SER A 135 15.82 -24.72 14.97
CA SER A 135 16.29 -25.05 13.62
C SER A 135 16.71 -23.81 12.83
N GLY A 136 16.13 -22.64 13.13
CA GLY A 136 16.27 -21.45 12.31
C GLY A 136 15.54 -21.53 10.96
N GLU A 137 14.86 -22.65 10.68
CA GLU A 137 14.12 -22.85 9.43
C GLU A 137 12.70 -22.26 9.52
N ILE A 138 12.22 -21.75 8.40
CA ILE A 138 10.83 -21.33 8.23
C ILE A 138 10.19 -22.32 7.26
N GLU A 139 9.21 -23.10 7.70
CA GLU A 139 8.48 -24.00 6.81
C GLU A 139 7.32 -23.26 6.13
N SER A 140 7.13 -23.52 4.84
CA SER A 140 5.98 -22.98 4.11
C SER A 140 4.80 -23.94 4.21
N PRO A 141 3.56 -23.45 4.38
CA PRO A 141 2.39 -24.31 4.44
C PRO A 141 2.23 -25.17 3.18
N GLN A 142 1.55 -26.31 3.33
CA GLN A 142 1.15 -27.12 2.19
C GLN A 142 0.12 -26.38 1.31
N ASN A 143 0.09 -26.69 0.02
CA ASN A 143 -0.88 -26.14 -0.96
C ASN A 143 -0.82 -24.61 -1.18
N VAL A 144 0.35 -23.99 -1.02
CA VAL A 144 0.57 -22.58 -1.39
C VAL A 144 0.58 -22.39 -2.91
N ARG A 145 -0.02 -21.29 -3.38
CA ARG A 145 -0.07 -20.93 -4.81
C ARG A 145 1.29 -20.49 -5.33
N VAL A 146 1.96 -19.64 -4.54
CA VAL A 146 3.29 -19.09 -4.84
C VAL A 146 4.03 -18.93 -3.51
N GLN A 147 5.32 -19.23 -3.51
CA GLN A 147 6.21 -19.00 -2.38
C GLN A 147 7.54 -18.42 -2.83
N GLY A 148 8.28 -17.85 -1.90
CA GLY A 148 9.66 -17.43 -2.10
C GLY A 148 10.31 -17.08 -0.78
N GLY A 149 11.57 -16.68 -0.86
CA GLY A 149 12.33 -16.29 0.32
C GLY A 149 13.58 -15.53 -0.04
N ASN A 150 14.29 -15.07 0.99
CA ASN A 150 15.62 -14.49 0.88
C ASN A 150 16.41 -14.79 2.15
N GLN A 151 17.73 -14.75 2.05
CA GLN A 151 18.63 -14.88 3.18
C GLN A 151 19.66 -13.75 3.12
N THR A 152 19.94 -13.15 4.27
CA THR A 152 21.07 -12.23 4.41
C THR A 152 21.85 -12.54 5.68
N ALA A 153 23.16 -12.34 5.65
CA ALA A 153 24.04 -12.53 6.80
C ALA A 153 24.90 -11.28 6.98
N ASN A 154 25.04 -10.84 8.21
CA ASN A 154 25.93 -9.74 8.60
C ASN A 154 26.56 -10.02 9.97
N GLU A 155 27.31 -9.05 10.50
CA GLU A 155 27.98 -9.15 11.81
C GLU A 155 27.03 -9.37 13.00
N PHE A 156 25.72 -9.09 12.84
CA PHE A 156 24.70 -9.27 13.87
C PHE A 156 23.94 -10.60 13.75
N GLY A 157 24.09 -11.34 12.66
CA GLY A 157 23.50 -12.67 12.52
C GLY A 157 23.07 -13.04 11.10
N VAL A 158 22.30 -14.12 11.01
CA VAL A 158 21.71 -14.64 9.77
C VAL A 158 20.20 -14.43 9.85
N TYR A 159 19.65 -13.80 8.81
CA TYR A 159 18.23 -13.47 8.69
C TYR A 159 17.65 -14.24 7.51
N LEU A 160 16.65 -15.06 7.81
CA LEU A 160 15.90 -15.85 6.84
C LEU A 160 14.50 -15.26 6.70
N TYR A 161 14.10 -15.01 5.46
CA TYR A 161 12.78 -14.52 5.11
C TYR A 161 12.10 -15.55 4.22
N LYS A 162 10.85 -15.91 4.52
CA LYS A 162 9.96 -16.62 3.60
C LYS A 162 8.63 -15.90 3.50
N TRP A 163 8.02 -15.99 2.33
CA TRP A 163 6.68 -15.49 2.06
C TRP A 163 5.94 -16.46 1.15
N TRP A 164 4.62 -16.49 1.27
CA TRP A 164 3.76 -17.31 0.43
C TRP A 164 2.39 -16.66 0.23
N ILE A 165 1.69 -17.10 -0.82
CA ILE A 165 0.30 -16.74 -1.12
C ILE A 165 -0.48 -18.06 -1.13
N SER A 166 -1.48 -18.20 -0.25
CA SER A 166 -2.37 -19.35 -0.19
C SER A 166 -3.36 -19.38 -1.35
N ASN A 167 -3.86 -20.57 -1.71
CA ASN A 167 -4.97 -20.73 -2.66
C ASN A 167 -6.32 -20.26 -2.08
N SER A 168 -6.45 -20.29 -0.75
CA SER A 168 -7.64 -19.87 -0.02
C SER A 168 -7.48 -18.42 0.46
N ALA A 169 -8.49 -17.58 0.24
CA ALA A 169 -8.63 -16.35 1.02
C ALA A 169 -8.78 -16.77 2.48
N PHE A 170 -7.78 -16.46 3.32
CA PHE A 170 -7.70 -16.74 4.76
C PHE A 170 -8.98 -17.35 5.36
N ILE A 171 -9.05 -18.69 5.42
CA ILE A 171 -9.88 -19.33 6.44
C ILE A 171 -8.98 -19.37 7.67
N LEU A 172 -9.20 -18.41 8.57
CA LEU A 172 -8.67 -18.48 9.93
C LEU A 172 -9.48 -19.57 10.63
N ASP A 173 -9.03 -20.82 10.55
CA ASP A 173 -9.50 -21.83 11.48
C ASP A 173 -9.03 -21.40 12.87
N LYS A 174 -10.02 -21.22 13.76
CA LYS A 174 -9.83 -20.95 15.19
C LYS A 174 -9.46 -22.22 15.94
#